data_AF-A0A6J4LRH6-F1
#
_entry.id   AF-A0A6J4LRH6-F1
#
_cell.length_a   1.000
_cell.length_b   1.000
_cell.length_c   1.000
_cell.angle_alpha   90.00
_cell.angle_beta   90.00
_cell.angle_gamma   90.00
#
_symmetry.space_group_name_H-M   'P 1'
#
loop_
_entity.id
_entity.type
_entity.pdbx_description
1 polymer ?
#
loop_
_entity_poly.entity_id
_entity_poly.type
_entity_poly.pdbx_seq_one_letter_code
_entity_poly.pdbx_strand_id
1 'polypeptide(L)'
;MKLEKTSGPLRALADRLFAFVEELSGERPQFIASDGWYHALTNEKVFVYLYLVGKTAKKNPRHSVVLATQWDDRLAVGRVTQGNNMFGYPSAELAVRATNPDDIAPAEEFLRRALQLSIERGRR
;
A
#
# COMPACT_ATOMS: atom_id res chain seq x y z
N MET A 1 -7.72 9.85 0.90
CA MET A 1 -8.45 10.45 -0.24
C MET A 1 -9.07 9.31 -1.03
N LYS A 2 -10.29 9.46 -1.58
CA LYS A 2 -10.88 8.41 -2.43
C LYS A 2 -10.30 8.43 -3.85
N LEU A 3 -10.12 7.25 -4.45
CA LEU A 3 -9.66 7.00 -5.81
C LEU A 3 -10.53 7.71 -6.84
N GLU A 4 -11.86 7.71 -6.67
CA GLU A 4 -12.78 8.44 -7.56
C GLU A 4 -12.55 9.95 -7.58
N LYS A 5 -11.89 10.50 -6.56
CA LYS A 5 -11.51 11.92 -6.46
C LYS A 5 -10.10 12.19 -6.98
N THR A 6 -9.40 11.19 -7.50
CA THR A 6 -8.08 11.33 -8.12
C THR A 6 -8.15 11.33 -9.63
N SER A 7 -7.18 11.94 -10.29
CA SER A 7 -7.05 12.00 -11.74
C SER A 7 -5.58 11.94 -12.19
N GLY A 8 -5.35 11.73 -13.48
CA GLY A 8 -4.03 11.76 -14.09
C GLY A 8 -3.07 10.70 -13.53
N PRO A 9 -1.77 11.03 -13.32
CA PRO A 9 -0.76 10.06 -12.92
C PRO A 9 -1.06 9.33 -11.60
N LEU A 10 -1.61 10.01 -10.60
CA LEU A 10 -1.96 9.36 -9.33
C LEU A 10 -3.09 8.34 -9.50
N ARG A 11 -4.08 8.65 -10.34
CA ARG A 11 -5.14 7.70 -10.67
C ARG A 11 -4.58 6.47 -11.37
N ALA A 12 -3.75 6.68 -12.39
CA ALA A 12 -3.11 5.59 -13.13
C ALA A 12 -2.22 4.70 -12.24
N LEU A 13 -1.42 5.32 -11.34
CA LEU A 13 -0.62 4.59 -10.37
C LEU A 13 -1.51 3.76 -9.44
N ALA A 14 -2.55 4.37 -8.87
CA ALA A 14 -3.43 3.69 -7.94
C ALA A 14 -4.19 2.53 -8.62
N ASP A 15 -4.72 2.74 -9.84
CA ASP A 15 -5.39 1.68 -10.61
C ASP A 15 -4.44 0.51 -10.89
N ARG A 16 -3.17 0.78 -11.25
CA ARG A 16 -2.15 -0.26 -11.43
C ARG A 16 -1.89 -1.05 -10.15
N LEU A 17 -1.66 -0.36 -9.03
CA LEU A 17 -1.39 -1.03 -7.76
C LEU A 17 -2.61 -1.81 -7.26
N PHE A 18 -3.83 -1.32 -7.51
CA PHE A 18 -5.06 -2.02 -7.13
C PHE A 18 -5.25 -3.28 -7.97
N ALA A 19 -5.03 -3.20 -9.29
CA ALA A 19 -5.09 -4.36 -10.17
C ALA A 19 -4.04 -5.41 -9.78
N PHE A 20 -2.82 -4.98 -9.43
CA PHE A 20 -1.76 -5.88 -8.99
C PHE A 20 -2.09 -6.57 -7.66
N VAL A 21 -2.69 -5.85 -6.72
CA VAL A 21 -3.19 -6.47 -5.48
C VAL A 21 -4.31 -7.46 -5.78
N GLU A 22 -5.28 -7.08 -6.60
CA GLU A 22 -6.41 -7.92 -7.00
C GLU A 22 -5.95 -9.21 -7.69
N GLU A 23 -4.91 -9.14 -8.53
CA GLU A 23 -4.26 -10.31 -9.14
C GLU A 23 -3.66 -11.26 -8.09
N LEU A 24 -3.04 -10.72 -7.04
CA LEU A 24 -2.35 -11.50 -6.01
C LEU A 24 -3.29 -12.04 -4.91
N SER A 25 -4.31 -11.27 -4.52
CA SER A 25 -5.21 -11.62 -3.42
C SER A 25 -6.56 -12.17 -3.87
N GLY A 26 -6.92 -11.97 -5.14
CA GLY A 26 -8.26 -12.25 -5.68
C GLY A 26 -9.31 -11.18 -5.35
N GLU A 27 -8.94 -10.14 -4.60
CA GLU A 27 -9.85 -9.07 -4.18
C GLU A 27 -9.26 -7.68 -4.39
N ARG A 28 -10.07 -6.78 -4.96
CA ARG A 28 -9.70 -5.38 -5.11
C ARG A 28 -9.68 -4.66 -3.75
N PRO A 29 -8.69 -3.76 -3.50
CA PRO A 29 -8.65 -2.98 -2.27
C PRO A 29 -9.94 -2.18 -2.02
N GLN A 30 -10.50 -2.30 -0.81
CA GLN A 30 -11.72 -1.59 -0.40
C GLN A 30 -11.41 -0.31 0.37
N PHE A 31 -12.29 0.69 0.29
CA PHE A 31 -12.07 1.98 0.95
C PHE A 31 -12.56 1.99 2.40
N ILE A 32 -11.71 2.42 3.33
CA ILE A 32 -12.03 2.64 4.74
C ILE A 32 -12.31 4.13 4.96
N ALA A 33 -13.57 4.48 5.22
CA ALA A 33 -14.01 5.86 5.31
C ALA A 33 -13.48 6.64 6.53
N SER A 34 -13.28 5.97 7.67
CA SER A 34 -12.80 6.59 8.91
C SER A 34 -11.43 7.24 8.75
N ASP A 35 -10.52 6.55 8.08
CA ASP A 35 -9.09 6.92 8.06
C ASP A 35 -8.58 7.26 6.65
N GLY A 36 -9.44 7.08 5.63
CA GLY A 36 -9.14 7.45 4.25
C GLY A 36 -8.13 6.54 3.54
N TRP A 37 -7.96 5.32 4.05
CA TRP A 37 -7.12 4.25 3.50
C TRP A 37 -7.92 3.33 2.60
N TYR A 38 -7.21 2.60 1.75
CA TYR A 38 -7.68 1.39 1.11
C TYR A 38 -7.03 0.19 1.77
N HIS A 39 -7.73 -0.93 1.86
CA HIS A 39 -7.18 -2.16 2.40
C HIS A 39 -7.43 -3.35 1.49
N ALA A 40 -6.44 -4.23 1.42
CA ALA A 40 -6.54 -5.53 0.79
C ALA A 40 -6.75 -6.59 1.87
N LEU A 41 -7.84 -7.36 1.73
CA LEU A 41 -8.09 -8.52 2.57
C LEU A 41 -7.44 -9.75 1.95
N THR A 42 -6.91 -10.60 2.80
CA THR A 42 -6.45 -11.94 2.46
C THR A 42 -6.82 -12.84 3.63
N ASN A 43 -7.63 -13.88 3.41
CA ASN A 43 -8.03 -14.87 4.43
C ASN A 43 -8.39 -14.24 5.79
N GLU A 44 -9.33 -13.27 5.78
CA GLU A 44 -9.90 -12.62 6.97
C GLU A 44 -8.95 -11.77 7.85
N LYS A 45 -7.70 -11.50 7.41
CA LYS A 45 -6.82 -10.52 8.08
C LYS A 45 -6.35 -9.46 7.11
N VAL A 46 -6.43 -8.19 7.54
CA VAL A 46 -6.01 -7.04 6.74
C VAL A 46 -4.49 -7.02 6.65
N PHE A 47 -3.95 -7.03 5.43
CA PHE A 47 -2.50 -7.19 5.26
C PHE A 47 -1.80 -6.10 4.50
N VAL A 48 -2.49 -5.35 3.64
CA VAL A 48 -1.88 -4.22 2.96
C VAL A 48 -2.85 -3.05 2.97
N TYR A 49 -2.31 -1.89 3.29
CA TYR A 49 -3.01 -0.63 3.30
C TYR A 49 -2.39 0.30 2.24
N LEU A 50 -3.25 1.00 1.50
CA LEU A 50 -2.85 1.97 0.50
C LEU A 50 -3.48 3.33 0.83
N TYR A 51 -2.66 4.37 0.92
CA TYR A 51 -3.14 5.74 1.14
C TYR A 51 -2.76 6.65 -0.01
N LEU A 52 -3.79 7.23 -0.63
CA LEU A 52 -3.61 8.17 -1.73
C LEU A 52 -3.30 9.57 -1.19
N VAL A 53 -2.11 10.08 -1.51
CA VAL A 53 -1.62 11.42 -1.15
C VAL A 53 -1.77 12.34 -2.35
N GLY A 54 -2.71 13.28 -2.29
CA GLY A 54 -2.94 14.25 -3.36
C GLY A 54 -1.83 15.30 -3.52
N LYS A 55 -1.89 16.08 -4.60
CA LYS A 55 -0.92 17.15 -4.89
C LYS A 55 -0.91 18.30 -3.86
N THR A 56 -2.03 18.52 -3.18
CA THR A 56 -2.18 19.59 -2.16
C THR A 56 -2.08 19.07 -0.73
N ALA A 57 -1.79 17.77 -0.53
CA ALA A 57 -1.71 17.18 0.79
C ALA A 57 -0.51 17.74 1.59
N LYS A 58 -0.66 17.81 2.92
CA LYS A 58 0.45 18.15 3.83
C LYS A 58 1.47 17.01 3.97
N LYS A 59 1.05 15.76 3.73
CA LYS A 59 1.92 14.57 3.80
C LYS A 59 2.90 14.57 2.62
N ASN A 60 4.17 14.26 2.90
CA ASN A 60 5.22 14.11 1.90
C ASN A 60 5.62 12.62 1.76
N PRO A 61 5.96 12.13 0.55
CA PRO A 61 5.91 12.87 -0.72
C PRO A 61 4.48 13.10 -1.19
N ARG A 62 4.20 14.29 -1.74
CA ARG A 62 2.90 14.60 -2.35
C ARG A 62 2.72 13.82 -3.65
N HIS A 63 1.48 13.67 -4.09
CA HIS A 63 1.15 13.02 -5.36
C HIS A 63 1.73 11.59 -5.43
N SER A 64 1.42 10.81 -4.40
CA SER A 64 1.99 9.49 -4.16
C SER A 64 0.95 8.52 -3.60
N VAL A 65 1.27 7.23 -3.63
CA VAL A 65 0.59 6.19 -2.87
C VAL A 65 1.52 5.75 -1.75
N VAL A 66 1.06 5.76 -0.51
CA VAL A 66 1.78 5.15 0.61
C VAL A 66 1.23 3.75 0.82
N LEU A 67 2.11 2.76 0.68
CA LEU A 67 1.85 1.38 1.01
C LEU A 67 2.25 1.14 2.46
N ALA A 68 1.44 0.40 3.21
CA ALA A 68 1.73 0.05 4.59
C ALA A 68 1.27 -1.38 4.93
N THR A 69 2.04 -2.04 5.78
CA THR A 69 1.71 -3.34 6.40
C THR A 69 2.42 -3.45 7.75
N GLN A 70 2.14 -4.49 8.53
CA GLN A 70 2.88 -4.74 9.77
C GLN A 70 4.36 -4.99 9.48
N TRP A 71 5.26 -4.42 10.29
CA TRP A 71 6.68 -4.64 10.15
C TRP A 71 7.05 -6.13 10.20
N ASP A 72 7.99 -6.50 9.32
CA ASP A 72 8.66 -7.79 9.26
C ASP A 72 10.03 -7.51 8.66
N ASP A 73 11.11 -8.03 9.25
CA ASP A 73 12.48 -7.72 8.81
C ASP A 73 12.74 -8.16 7.35
N ARG A 74 11.95 -9.09 6.82
CA ARG A 74 11.98 -9.49 5.40
C ARG A 74 11.53 -8.40 4.43
N LEU A 75 10.82 -7.38 4.94
CA LEU A 75 10.40 -6.19 4.19
C LEU A 75 11.41 -5.05 4.29
N ALA A 76 12.45 -5.15 5.13
CA ALA A 76 13.44 -4.11 5.35
C ALA A 76 14.45 -3.98 4.18
N VAL A 77 13.93 -3.75 2.97
CA VAL A 77 14.70 -3.65 1.74
C VAL A 77 14.47 -2.33 1.02
N GLY A 78 15.52 -1.81 0.38
CA GLY A 78 15.45 -0.62 -0.45
C GLY A 78 15.01 0.62 0.32
N ARG A 79 13.86 1.19 -0.06
CA ARG A 79 13.31 2.43 0.51
C ARG A 79 12.19 2.21 1.51
N VAL A 80 11.96 0.96 1.93
CA VAL A 80 10.97 0.66 2.96
C VAL A 80 11.45 1.23 4.27
N THR A 81 10.60 2.00 4.93
CA THR A 81 10.88 2.61 6.23
C THR A 81 10.00 2.01 7.29
N GLN A 82 10.52 1.89 8.50
CA GLN A 82 9.71 1.55 9.66
C GLN A 82 8.89 2.78 10.09
N GLY A 83 7.56 2.65 10.05
CA GLY A 83 6.62 3.67 10.45
C GLY A 83 6.02 3.43 11.84
N ASN A 84 5.16 4.36 12.25
CA ASN A 84 4.58 4.36 13.58
C ASN A 84 3.44 3.35 13.71
N ASN A 85 3.13 3.00 14.97
CA ASN A 85 2.30 1.89 15.49
C ASN A 85 0.87 1.69 14.91
N MET A 86 0.70 1.69 13.59
CA MET A 86 -0.60 1.63 12.89
C MET A 86 -1.37 0.35 13.21
N PHE A 87 -0.66 -0.72 13.57
CA PHE A 87 -1.22 -2.05 13.80
C PHE A 87 -1.11 -2.50 15.26
N GLY A 88 -0.87 -1.58 16.20
CA GLY A 88 -0.42 -1.93 17.55
C GLY A 88 1.05 -2.42 17.60
N TYR A 89 1.68 -2.56 16.43
CA TYR A 89 3.10 -2.81 16.19
C TYR A 89 3.64 -1.84 15.12
N PRO A 90 4.96 -1.66 14.98
CA PRO A 90 5.55 -0.86 13.93
C PRO A 90 5.04 -1.27 12.53
N SER A 91 4.88 -0.30 11.63
CA SER A 91 4.52 -0.53 10.24
C SER A 91 5.77 -0.61 9.35
N ALA A 92 5.71 -1.39 8.28
CA ALA A 92 6.58 -1.21 7.12
C ALA A 92 5.86 -0.32 6.11
N GLU A 93 6.49 0.79 5.72
CA GLU A 93 5.91 1.79 4.83
C GLU A 93 6.78 2.03 3.60
N LEU A 94 6.15 2.17 2.44
CA LEU A 94 6.79 2.55 1.19
C LEU A 94 5.97 3.62 0.48
N ALA A 95 6.59 4.77 0.19
CA ALA A 95 5.96 5.83 -0.58
C ALA A 95 6.33 5.73 -2.07
N VAL A 96 5.31 5.72 -2.93
CA VAL A 96 5.41 5.49 -4.38
C VAL A 96 4.92 6.73 -5.11
N ARG A 97 5.82 7.49 -5.76
CA ARG A 97 5.47 8.75 -6.43
C ARG A 97 4.82 8.47 -7.76
N ALA A 98 3.68 9.12 -8.02
CA ALA A 98 2.93 8.96 -9.26
C ALA A 98 3.68 9.38 -10.53
N THR A 99 4.72 10.21 -10.38
CA THR A 99 5.53 10.74 -11.49
C THR A 99 6.89 10.06 -11.62
N ASN A 100 7.20 9.05 -10.81
CA ASN A 100 8.48 8.35 -10.88
C ASN A 100 8.29 6.89 -11.31
N PRO A 101 8.63 6.51 -12.56
CA PRO A 101 8.49 5.12 -13.01
C PRO A 101 9.38 4.15 -12.22
N ASP A 102 10.50 4.60 -11.68
CA ASP A 102 11.42 3.76 -10.88
C ASP A 102 10.82 3.34 -9.53
N ASP A 103 9.69 3.94 -9.12
CA ASP A 103 8.99 3.56 -7.89
C ASP A 103 8.08 2.33 -8.07
N ILE A 104 7.79 1.94 -9.31
CA ILE A 104 6.80 0.90 -9.61
C ILE A 104 7.29 -0.50 -9.25
N ALA A 105 8.45 -0.91 -9.76
CA ALA A 105 8.96 -2.26 -9.48
C ALA A 105 9.20 -2.51 -7.98
N PRO A 106 9.77 -1.56 -7.20
CA PRO A 106 9.83 -1.68 -5.75
C PRO A 106 8.46 -1.76 -5.07
N ALA A 107 7.45 -1.04 -5.58
CA ALA A 107 6.09 -1.10 -5.05
C ALA A 107 5.44 -2.47 -5.26
N GLU A 108 5.54 -3.03 -6.46
CA GLU A 108 5.04 -4.36 -6.78
C GLU A 108 5.75 -5.45 -5.96
N GLU A 109 7.07 -5.34 -5.78
CA GLU A 109 7.82 -6.27 -4.93
C GLU A 109 7.42 -6.17 -3.45
N PHE A 110 7.21 -4.96 -2.93
CA PHE A 110 6.68 -4.76 -1.59
C PHE A 110 5.31 -5.44 -1.41
N LEU A 111 4.38 -5.23 -2.35
CA LEU A 111 3.05 -5.82 -2.33
C LEU A 111 3.10 -7.35 -2.37
N ARG A 112 3.94 -7.92 -3.24
CA ARG A 112 4.14 -9.36 -3.36
C ARG A 112 4.60 -9.97 -2.04
N ARG A 113 5.64 -9.39 -1.42
CA ARG A 113 6.15 -9.88 -0.14
C ARG A 113 5.12 -9.70 0.97
N ALA A 114 4.49 -8.54 1.08
CA ALA A 114 3.51 -8.27 2.13
C ALA A 114 2.32 -9.25 2.06
N LEU A 115 1.80 -9.54 0.86
CA LEU A 115 0.72 -10.50 0.69
C LEU A 115 1.19 -11.95 0.92
N GLN A 116 2.40 -12.33 0.53
CA GLN A 116 2.95 -13.64 0.87
C GLN A 116 3.06 -13.85 2.39
N LEU A 117 3.56 -12.84 3.11
CA LEU A 117 3.64 -12.84 4.57
C LEU A 117 2.27 -13.02 5.23
N SER A 118 1.23 -12.46 4.60
CA SER A 118 -0.15 -12.69 5.02
C SER A 118 -0.54 -14.14 5.03
N ILE A 119 -0.32 -14.78 3.88
CA ILE A 119 -0.71 -16.17 3.66
C ILE A 119 0.05 -17.08 4.64
N GLU A 120 1.34 -16.81 4.87
CA GLU A 120 2.16 -17.54 5.83
C GLU A 120 1.65 -17.41 7.27
N ARG A 121 1.22 -16.20 7.67
CA ARG A 121 0.73 -15.92 9.03
C ARG A 121 -0.71 -16.38 9.25
N GLY A 122 -1.55 -16.43 8.21
CA GLY A 122 -2.92 -16.94 8.29
C GLY A 122 -3.01 -18.47 8.35
N ARG A 123 -1.93 -19.19 7.99
CA ARG A 123 -1.82 -20.65 8.12
C ARG A 123 -1.37 -21.12 9.50
N ARG A 124 -0.97 -20.21 10.39
CA ARG A 124 -0.54 -20.50 11.77
C ARG A 124 -1.66 -20.18 12.75
#